data_AF-A0A928G1T4-F1
#
_entry.id   AF-A0A928G1T4-F1
#
_cell.length_a   1.000
_cell.length_b   1.000
_cell.length_c   1.000
_cell.angle_alpha   90.00
_cell.angle_beta   90.00
_cell.angle_gamma   90.00
#
_symmetry.space_group_name_H-M   'P 1'
#
loop_
_entity.id
_entity.type
_entity.pdbx_description
1 polymer ?
#
loop_
_entity_poly.entity_id
_entity_poly.type
_entity_poly.pdbx_seq_one_letter_code
_entity_poly.pdbx_strand_id
1 'polypeptide(L)'
;MKKVITYGTYDLLHEGHINLLRRAKALGDHLIVGVTNDSFDRERGKLNVRNNVLERVEAVKATGFVDEVIIEDYVGQKIDDILKYDVDIFAIGSDWEGKFDYLKEYCEVVYLPRTEGVSSTMLRAESEVVVRLGVVGCGRIAERLVAETTKVDAVHLAALYDIDRGAAERIATPESVITENYEELVEMVDAVYIATPHLMHYAQAKYALEHGRHVLCETPMVLSGDEAEELYRLAEEHDVVLLEANKTAYSPAFNHLITLIKSGLIGDVVGIDASESKLWGEENLRRELDPTQAGGSLYEMGSYPLLPIIKLLGTNYHNINLYSRLNGDGVDIYTRGIVLYDRAVASFQLGLGVKTEGNLVISGTKGYAYVPSPWWKTDYFELRYEDQNLNKKYFYKWDEPGLRYELQEFVACIVNRRMSSARLRPQESIAIARIMQQFTHRENFYEL
;
A
#
# COMPACT_ATOMS: atom_id res chain seq x y z
N MET A 1 -10.23 -44.35 12.90
CA MET A 1 -9.75 -43.16 13.62
C MET A 1 -10.44 -42.00 12.97
N LYS A 2 -11.34 -41.31 13.67
CA LYS A 2 -12.13 -40.22 13.11
C LYS A 2 -11.27 -38.95 13.06
N LYS A 3 -11.09 -38.35 11.88
CA LYS A 3 -10.25 -37.16 11.68
C LYS A 3 -11.09 -35.90 11.55
N VAL A 4 -10.67 -34.86 12.23
CA VAL A 4 -11.30 -33.53 12.23
C VAL A 4 -10.31 -32.53 11.68
N ILE A 5 -10.76 -31.62 10.81
CA ILE A 5 -9.97 -30.47 10.38
C ILE A 5 -10.68 -29.16 10.74
N THR A 6 -9.91 -28.15 11.10
CA THR A 6 -10.38 -26.78 11.29
C THR A 6 -9.37 -25.78 10.74
N TYR A 7 -9.80 -24.56 10.47
CA TYR A 7 -8.97 -23.50 9.90
C TYR A 7 -9.12 -22.20 10.64
N GLY A 8 -8.05 -21.42 10.65
CA GLY A 8 -8.07 -20.08 11.20
C GLY A 8 -6.77 -19.34 11.03
N THR A 9 -6.84 -18.03 11.25
CA THR A 9 -5.67 -17.18 11.39
C THR A 9 -4.96 -17.49 12.71
N TYR A 10 -5.67 -17.69 13.82
CA TYR A 10 -5.08 -17.95 15.15
C TYR A 10 -4.09 -16.87 15.65
N ASP A 11 -4.29 -15.62 15.23
CA ASP A 11 -3.50 -14.49 15.71
C ASP A 11 -3.89 -14.10 17.14
N LEU A 12 -2.92 -13.69 17.97
CA LEU A 12 -3.10 -13.42 19.40
C LEU A 12 -3.95 -14.51 20.07
N LEU A 13 -3.40 -15.74 20.10
CA LEU A 13 -4.12 -16.92 20.58
C LEU A 13 -4.77 -16.65 21.95
N HIS A 14 -6.08 -16.86 22.02
CA HIS A 14 -6.90 -16.49 23.17
C HIS A 14 -7.93 -17.57 23.50
N GLU A 15 -8.70 -17.38 24.58
CA GLU A 15 -9.61 -18.41 25.10
C GLU A 15 -10.66 -18.88 24.08
N GLY A 16 -11.20 -17.97 23.26
CA GLY A 16 -12.05 -18.33 22.12
C GLY A 16 -11.41 -19.33 21.13
N HIS A 17 -10.15 -19.15 20.75
CA HIS A 17 -9.42 -20.10 19.90
C HIS A 17 -9.24 -21.44 20.61
N ILE A 18 -8.83 -21.42 21.89
CA ILE A 18 -8.62 -22.62 22.70
C ILE A 18 -9.92 -23.42 22.83
N ASN A 19 -11.04 -22.75 23.05
CA ASN A 19 -12.35 -23.37 23.14
C ASN A 19 -12.80 -23.98 21.80
N LEU A 20 -12.55 -23.29 20.69
CA LEU A 20 -12.81 -23.84 19.35
C LEU A 20 -11.99 -25.12 19.12
N LEU A 21 -10.69 -25.09 19.39
CA LEU A 21 -9.80 -26.25 19.22
C LEU A 21 -10.20 -27.42 20.12
N ARG A 22 -10.52 -27.15 21.39
CA ARG A 22 -11.02 -28.17 22.34
C ARG A 22 -12.32 -28.82 21.86
N ARG A 23 -13.27 -28.03 21.36
CA ARG A 23 -14.55 -28.53 20.83
C ARG A 23 -14.34 -29.32 19.53
N ALA A 24 -13.47 -28.86 18.64
CA ALA A 24 -13.11 -29.58 17.42
C ALA A 24 -12.45 -30.93 17.74
N LYS A 25 -11.50 -30.96 18.69
CA LYS A 25 -10.86 -32.21 19.13
C LYS A 25 -11.86 -33.20 19.73
N ALA A 26 -12.91 -32.74 20.41
CA ALA A 26 -13.93 -33.62 20.97
C ALA A 26 -14.81 -34.34 19.92
N LEU A 27 -14.77 -33.90 18.64
CA LEU A 27 -15.55 -34.50 17.56
C LEU A 27 -14.89 -35.73 16.92
N GLY A 28 -13.62 -36.00 17.22
CA GLY A 28 -12.88 -37.13 16.66
C GLY A 28 -11.62 -37.50 17.43
N ASP A 29 -10.84 -38.41 16.87
CA ASP A 29 -9.64 -38.96 17.52
C ASP A 29 -8.39 -38.13 17.17
N HIS A 30 -8.39 -37.45 16.02
CA HIS A 30 -7.25 -36.73 15.47
C HIS A 30 -7.67 -35.38 14.89
N LEU A 31 -7.06 -34.28 15.35
CA LEU A 31 -7.34 -32.91 14.97
C LEU A 31 -6.19 -32.32 14.15
N ILE A 32 -6.51 -31.96 12.91
CA ILE A 32 -5.67 -31.21 11.99
C ILE A 32 -6.10 -29.74 12.05
N VAL A 33 -5.14 -28.83 12.17
CA VAL A 33 -5.40 -27.38 12.15
C VAL A 33 -4.67 -26.72 10.98
N GLY A 34 -5.44 -26.12 10.08
CA GLY A 34 -4.93 -25.24 9.03
C GLY A 34 -4.70 -23.82 9.55
N VAL A 35 -3.43 -23.40 9.63
CA VAL A 35 -3.04 -22.03 9.96
C VAL A 35 -2.85 -21.24 8.67
N THR A 36 -3.65 -20.19 8.48
CA THR A 36 -3.60 -19.32 7.29
C THR A 36 -2.25 -18.59 7.21
N ASN A 37 -1.57 -18.63 6.06
CA ASN A 37 -0.30 -17.95 5.88
C ASN A 37 -0.47 -16.41 5.86
N ASP A 38 0.62 -15.67 6.14
CA ASP A 38 0.57 -14.20 6.24
C ASP A 38 0.17 -13.52 4.91
N SER A 39 0.61 -14.05 3.76
CA SER A 39 0.25 -13.52 2.44
C SER A 39 -1.24 -13.67 2.12
N PHE A 40 -1.83 -14.79 2.50
CA PHE A 40 -3.20 -15.17 2.20
C PHE A 40 -4.17 -14.50 3.18
N ASP A 41 -3.76 -14.33 4.45
CA ASP A 41 -4.45 -13.42 5.38
C ASP A 41 -4.49 -12.00 4.79
N ARG A 42 -3.38 -11.47 4.27
CA ARG A 42 -3.34 -10.16 3.61
C ARG A 42 -4.27 -10.07 2.39
N GLU A 43 -4.27 -11.09 1.51
CA GLU A 43 -5.16 -11.15 0.33
C GLU A 43 -6.65 -11.19 0.71
N ARG A 44 -6.99 -11.78 1.86
CA ARG A 44 -8.35 -11.81 2.41
C ARG A 44 -8.73 -10.54 3.17
N GLY A 45 -7.86 -9.53 3.20
CA GLY A 45 -8.06 -8.28 3.92
C GLY A 45 -7.74 -8.35 5.41
N LYS A 46 -7.20 -9.46 5.92
CA LYS A 46 -6.67 -9.56 7.28
C LYS A 46 -5.23 -9.05 7.31
N LEU A 47 -5.10 -7.74 7.16
CA LEU A 47 -3.80 -7.10 7.03
C LEU A 47 -3.05 -6.94 8.37
N ASN A 48 -3.74 -7.09 9.51
CA ASN A 48 -3.24 -6.77 10.87
C ASN A 48 -2.95 -8.01 11.72
N VAL A 49 -2.46 -9.08 11.10
CA VAL A 49 -1.97 -10.26 11.83
C VAL A 49 -0.66 -9.89 12.52
N ARG A 50 -0.61 -9.95 13.85
CA ARG A 50 0.57 -9.55 14.64
C ARG A 50 1.64 -10.63 14.67
N ASN A 51 1.22 -11.87 14.90
CA ASN A 51 2.13 -13.01 14.96
C ASN A 51 2.36 -13.57 13.56
N ASN A 52 3.62 -13.76 13.17
CA ASN A 52 3.92 -14.42 11.91
C ASN A 52 3.39 -15.86 11.92
N VAL A 53 3.24 -16.46 10.73
CA VAL A 53 2.66 -17.81 10.60
C VAL A 53 3.36 -18.86 11.48
N LEU A 54 4.69 -18.77 11.68
CA LEU A 54 5.42 -19.74 12.50
C LEU A 54 5.10 -19.59 13.99
N GLU A 55 5.06 -18.36 14.50
CA GLU A 55 4.62 -18.09 15.88
C GLU A 55 3.20 -18.59 16.14
N ARG A 56 2.30 -18.41 15.17
CA ARG A 56 0.91 -18.89 15.26
C ARG A 56 0.85 -20.42 15.24
N VAL A 57 1.65 -21.07 14.40
CA VAL A 57 1.79 -22.54 14.39
C VAL A 57 2.30 -23.07 15.72
N GLU A 58 3.34 -22.44 16.30
CA GLU A 58 3.87 -22.84 17.61
C GLU A 58 2.84 -22.63 18.72
N ALA A 59 2.13 -21.50 18.72
CA ALA A 59 1.07 -21.21 19.69
C ALA A 59 -0.05 -22.25 19.61
N VAL A 60 -0.50 -22.60 18.40
CA VAL A 60 -1.53 -23.63 18.16
C VAL A 60 -1.05 -25.00 18.65
N LYS A 61 0.20 -25.39 18.37
CA LYS A 61 0.78 -26.65 18.87
C LYS A 61 0.88 -26.67 20.40
N ALA A 62 1.25 -25.56 21.01
CA ALA A 62 1.42 -25.43 22.46
C ALA A 62 0.09 -25.62 23.23
N THR A 63 -1.06 -25.55 22.57
CA THR A 63 -2.36 -25.82 23.22
C THR A 63 -2.54 -27.27 23.66
N GLY A 64 -1.80 -28.22 23.06
CA GLY A 64 -1.91 -29.65 23.37
C GLY A 64 -3.19 -30.33 22.84
N PHE A 65 -4.07 -29.62 22.14
CA PHE A 65 -5.28 -30.20 21.54
C PHE A 65 -5.09 -30.69 20.10
N VAL A 66 -3.99 -30.28 19.46
CA VAL A 66 -3.77 -30.40 18.02
C VAL A 66 -2.74 -31.48 17.74
N ASP A 67 -3.08 -32.43 16.86
CA ASP A 67 -2.19 -33.53 16.51
C ASP A 67 -1.35 -33.22 15.27
N GLU A 68 -1.88 -32.45 14.32
CA GLU A 68 -1.19 -32.04 13.10
C GLU A 68 -1.53 -30.58 12.74
N VAL A 69 -0.53 -29.83 12.26
CA VAL A 69 -0.71 -28.45 11.79
C VAL A 69 -0.25 -28.35 10.35
N ILE A 70 -1.10 -27.79 9.51
CA ILE A 70 -0.83 -27.53 8.09
C ILE A 70 -0.93 -26.02 7.83
N ILE A 71 -0.27 -25.54 6.78
CA ILE A 71 -0.35 -24.13 6.36
C ILE A 71 -1.40 -24.00 5.26
N GLU A 72 -2.27 -23.00 5.35
CA GLU A 72 -3.23 -22.65 4.31
C GLU A 72 -2.69 -21.49 3.46
N ASP A 73 -2.49 -21.75 2.17
CA ASP A 73 -1.82 -20.86 1.22
C ASP A 73 -2.76 -20.30 0.13
N TYR A 74 -3.86 -20.97 -0.20
CA TYR A 74 -4.74 -20.56 -1.31
C TYR A 74 -6.22 -20.93 -1.14
N VAL A 75 -7.08 -20.27 -1.93
CA VAL A 75 -8.52 -20.56 -1.98
C VAL A 75 -8.77 -21.93 -2.61
N GLY A 76 -9.52 -22.80 -1.93
CA GLY A 76 -9.86 -24.14 -2.42
C GLY A 76 -9.06 -25.26 -1.76
N GLN A 77 -7.94 -24.93 -1.11
CA GLN A 77 -7.06 -25.90 -0.43
C GLN A 77 -7.79 -26.80 0.57
N LYS A 78 -8.87 -26.32 1.19
CA LYS A 78 -9.69 -27.11 2.13
C LYS A 78 -10.17 -28.44 1.54
N ILE A 79 -10.55 -28.45 0.26
CA ILE A 79 -10.99 -29.66 -0.43
C ILE A 79 -9.81 -30.62 -0.61
N ASP A 80 -8.68 -30.10 -1.09
CA ASP A 80 -7.46 -30.88 -1.29
C ASP A 80 -6.99 -31.52 0.02
N ASP A 81 -7.00 -30.76 1.12
CA ASP A 81 -6.61 -31.24 2.44
C ASP A 81 -7.62 -32.27 2.99
N ILE A 82 -8.93 -32.06 2.84
CA ILE A 82 -9.94 -33.04 3.25
C ILE A 82 -9.71 -34.39 2.55
N LEU A 83 -9.47 -34.36 1.22
CA LEU A 83 -9.22 -35.56 0.44
C LEU A 83 -7.86 -36.20 0.76
N LYS A 84 -6.80 -35.39 0.87
CA LYS A 84 -5.43 -35.86 1.12
C LYS A 84 -5.29 -36.51 2.49
N TYR A 85 -5.89 -35.92 3.51
CA TYR A 85 -5.78 -36.41 4.88
C TYR A 85 -6.93 -37.35 5.28
N ASP A 86 -7.87 -37.65 4.38
CA ASP A 86 -9.01 -38.53 4.63
C ASP A 86 -9.83 -38.04 5.83
N VAL A 87 -10.27 -36.79 5.76
CA VAL A 87 -10.93 -36.07 6.87
C VAL A 87 -12.43 -36.40 6.92
N ASP A 88 -12.92 -36.82 8.09
CA ASP A 88 -14.33 -37.13 8.31
C ASP A 88 -15.18 -35.88 8.65
N ILE A 89 -14.61 -34.93 9.40
CA ILE A 89 -15.32 -33.73 9.87
C ILE A 89 -14.52 -32.46 9.56
N PHE A 90 -15.17 -31.47 8.95
CA PHE A 90 -14.75 -30.08 8.95
C PHE A 90 -15.48 -29.30 10.04
N ALA A 91 -14.75 -28.76 11.02
CA ALA A 91 -15.30 -27.99 12.12
C ALA A 91 -14.85 -26.52 12.06
N ILE A 92 -15.77 -25.56 12.21
CA ILE A 92 -15.44 -24.13 12.23
C ILE A 92 -16.41 -23.35 13.12
N GLY A 93 -16.08 -22.10 13.46
CA GLY A 93 -16.98 -21.23 14.24
C GLY A 93 -18.32 -20.97 13.53
N SER A 94 -19.38 -20.79 14.31
CA SER A 94 -20.74 -20.54 13.84
C SER A 94 -20.91 -19.19 13.13
N ASP A 95 -19.94 -18.29 13.22
CA ASP A 95 -19.85 -17.07 12.42
C ASP A 95 -19.70 -17.34 10.91
N TRP A 96 -19.41 -18.59 10.52
CA TRP A 96 -19.31 -19.03 9.13
C TRP A 96 -20.48 -19.91 8.69
N GLU A 97 -21.57 -19.97 9.45
CA GLU A 97 -22.72 -20.83 9.15
C GLU A 97 -23.21 -20.62 7.70
N GLY A 98 -23.40 -21.72 6.98
CA GLY A 98 -23.78 -21.76 5.57
C GLY A 98 -22.65 -21.51 4.57
N LYS A 99 -21.54 -20.89 4.97
CA LYS A 99 -20.45 -20.50 4.04
C LYS A 99 -19.59 -21.66 3.57
N PHE A 100 -19.47 -22.71 4.37
CA PHE A 100 -18.65 -23.89 4.05
C PHE A 100 -19.50 -25.13 3.72
N ASP A 101 -20.79 -24.96 3.48
CA ASP A 101 -21.71 -26.06 3.19
C ASP A 101 -21.37 -26.83 1.91
N TYR A 102 -20.63 -26.22 0.99
CA TYR A 102 -20.09 -26.91 -0.18
C TYR A 102 -19.12 -28.05 0.18
N LEU A 103 -18.55 -28.06 1.39
CA LEU A 103 -17.69 -29.15 1.88
C LEU A 103 -18.46 -30.40 2.31
N LYS A 104 -19.80 -30.32 2.43
CA LYS A 104 -20.68 -31.46 2.78
C LYS A 104 -20.62 -32.60 1.75
N GLU A 105 -20.16 -32.32 0.53
CA GLU A 105 -19.89 -33.33 -0.49
C GLU A 105 -18.70 -34.23 -0.14
N TYR A 106 -17.76 -33.74 0.67
CA TYR A 106 -16.50 -34.41 0.98
C TYR A 106 -16.41 -34.90 2.44
N CYS A 107 -17.05 -34.21 3.39
CA CYS A 107 -17.00 -34.55 4.82
C CYS A 107 -18.21 -33.99 5.59
N GLU A 108 -18.38 -34.36 6.85
CA GLU A 108 -19.39 -33.76 7.74
C GLU A 108 -18.98 -32.33 8.14
N VAL A 109 -19.85 -31.33 7.92
CA VAL A 109 -19.58 -29.93 8.29
C VAL A 109 -20.27 -29.57 9.60
N VAL A 110 -19.50 -29.17 10.61
CA VAL A 110 -19.99 -28.83 11.95
C VAL A 110 -19.64 -27.38 12.30
N TYR A 111 -20.67 -26.58 12.58
CA TYR A 111 -20.52 -25.21 13.07
C TYR A 111 -20.55 -25.18 14.59
N LEU A 112 -19.44 -24.76 15.20
CA LEU A 112 -19.23 -24.72 16.64
C LEU A 112 -19.64 -23.34 17.18
N PRO A 113 -20.39 -23.27 18.29
CA PRO A 113 -20.81 -21.99 18.86
C PRO A 113 -19.60 -21.13 19.22
N ARG A 114 -19.71 -19.82 19.03
CA ARG A 114 -18.66 -18.88 19.41
C ARG A 114 -18.54 -18.77 20.94
N THR A 115 -17.33 -18.50 21.43
CA THR A 115 -17.16 -18.01 22.81
C THR A 115 -17.47 -16.52 22.83
N GLU A 116 -18.50 -16.12 23.56
CA GLU A 116 -18.88 -14.71 23.72
C GLU A 116 -17.84 -13.93 24.52
N GLY A 117 -17.70 -12.63 24.25
CA GLY A 117 -16.85 -11.73 25.03
C GLY A 117 -15.35 -11.76 24.73
N VAL A 118 -14.84 -12.63 23.84
CA VAL A 118 -13.41 -12.67 23.46
C VAL A 118 -13.22 -12.87 21.95
N SER A 119 -12.37 -12.04 21.34
CA SER A 119 -11.92 -12.21 19.94
C SER A 119 -10.58 -11.54 19.69
N SER A 120 -9.81 -12.01 18.71
CA SER A 120 -8.55 -11.35 18.32
C SER A 120 -8.77 -9.88 17.97
N THR A 121 -9.89 -9.53 17.32
CA THR A 121 -10.23 -8.13 17.02
C THR A 121 -10.40 -7.29 18.30
N MET A 122 -11.09 -7.82 19.32
CA MET A 122 -11.29 -7.12 20.59
C MET A 122 -9.98 -7.00 21.39
N LEU A 123 -9.16 -8.06 21.43
CA LEU A 123 -7.87 -8.04 22.12
C LEU A 123 -6.84 -7.13 21.43
N ARG A 124 -6.92 -7.00 20.10
CA ARG A 124 -6.15 -5.98 19.36
C ARG A 124 -6.56 -4.59 19.82
N ALA A 125 -7.86 -4.30 19.86
CA ALA A 125 -8.41 -3.01 20.29
C ALA A 125 -8.10 -2.65 21.76
N GLU A 126 -8.14 -3.60 22.70
CA GLU A 126 -7.84 -3.36 24.12
C GLU A 126 -6.35 -3.08 24.40
N SER A 127 -5.47 -3.40 23.47
CA SER A 127 -4.01 -3.19 23.58
C SER A 127 -3.47 -2.14 22.60
N GLU A 128 -4.35 -1.43 21.87
CA GLU A 128 -3.95 -0.63 20.71
C GLU A 128 -3.61 0.82 21.05
N VAL A 129 -2.43 1.26 20.61
CA VAL A 129 -2.16 2.68 20.39
C VAL A 129 -2.99 3.08 19.18
N VAL A 130 -4.14 3.72 19.40
CA VAL A 130 -4.96 4.27 18.31
C VAL A 130 -4.38 5.62 17.89
N VAL A 131 -3.93 5.72 16.64
CA VAL A 131 -3.41 6.96 16.07
C VAL A 131 -4.57 7.90 15.74
N ARG A 132 -4.65 9.04 16.43
CA ARG A 132 -5.59 10.11 16.06
C ARG A 132 -5.06 10.82 14.83
N LEU A 133 -5.73 10.63 13.70
CA LEU A 133 -5.36 11.19 12.40
C LEU A 133 -6.12 12.49 12.15
N GLY A 134 -5.39 13.55 11.79
CA GLY A 134 -5.92 14.77 11.21
C GLY A 134 -5.78 14.77 9.69
N VAL A 135 -6.79 15.22 8.96
CA VAL A 135 -6.73 15.36 7.49
C VAL A 135 -6.70 16.84 7.12
N VAL A 136 -5.70 17.23 6.34
CA VAL A 136 -5.38 18.60 5.94
C VAL A 136 -5.56 18.71 4.42
N GLY A 137 -6.58 19.46 3.97
CA GLY A 137 -7.02 19.46 2.58
C GLY A 137 -8.04 18.34 2.31
N CYS A 138 -9.31 18.70 2.26
CA CYS A 138 -10.48 17.82 2.14
C CYS A 138 -10.95 17.65 0.69
N GLY A 139 -9.99 17.55 -0.25
CA GLY A 139 -10.26 17.34 -1.67
C GLY A 139 -10.63 15.90 -2.04
N ARG A 140 -10.70 15.64 -3.36
CA ARG A 140 -11.11 14.33 -3.93
C ARG A 140 -10.31 13.13 -3.40
N ILE A 141 -9.02 13.32 -3.08
CA ILE A 141 -8.16 12.23 -2.62
C ILE A 141 -8.34 11.97 -1.11
N ALA A 142 -8.55 13.03 -0.33
CA ALA A 142 -8.87 12.93 1.09
C ALA A 142 -10.21 12.22 1.33
N GLU A 143 -11.24 12.50 0.53
CA GLU A 143 -12.52 11.76 0.58
C GLU A 143 -12.31 10.24 0.47
N ARG A 144 -11.44 9.82 -0.47
CA ARG A 144 -11.12 8.40 -0.68
C ARG A 144 -10.33 7.82 0.48
N LEU A 145 -9.38 8.57 1.05
CA LEU A 145 -8.60 8.11 2.19
C LEU A 145 -9.47 7.99 3.46
N VAL A 146 -10.34 8.96 3.72
CA VAL A 146 -11.28 8.92 4.85
C VAL A 146 -12.14 7.66 4.80
N ALA A 147 -12.64 7.26 3.63
CA ALA A 147 -13.38 6.01 3.47
C ALA A 147 -12.56 4.75 3.83
N GLU A 148 -11.23 4.79 3.68
CA GLU A 148 -10.32 3.68 4.01
C GLU A 148 -9.92 3.66 5.49
N THR A 149 -10.07 4.75 6.24
CA THR A 149 -9.73 4.78 7.68
C THR A 149 -10.49 3.72 8.48
N THR A 150 -11.76 3.47 8.14
CA THR A 150 -12.59 2.42 8.77
C THR A 150 -12.13 0.98 8.47
N LYS A 151 -11.21 0.80 7.53
CA LYS A 151 -10.68 -0.50 7.09
C LYS A 151 -9.27 -0.77 7.61
N VAL A 152 -8.67 0.19 8.31
CA VAL A 152 -7.34 0.10 8.90
C VAL A 152 -7.52 0.13 10.41
N ASP A 153 -7.01 -0.89 11.11
CA ASP A 153 -7.03 -0.92 12.57
C ASP A 153 -6.05 0.14 13.11
N ALA A 154 -6.17 0.52 14.39
CA ALA A 154 -5.28 1.47 15.06
C ALA A 154 -5.22 2.89 14.46
N VAL A 155 -6.23 3.32 13.70
CA VAL A 155 -6.38 4.71 13.25
C VAL A 155 -7.80 5.22 13.49
N HIS A 156 -7.91 6.47 13.94
CA HIS A 156 -9.18 7.15 14.16
C HIS A 156 -9.10 8.55 13.55
N LEU A 157 -10.07 8.90 12.70
CA LEU A 157 -10.17 10.24 12.12
C LEU A 157 -10.64 11.24 13.19
N ALA A 158 -9.70 12.01 13.74
CA ALA A 158 -9.96 12.92 14.85
C ALA A 158 -10.30 14.35 14.39
N ALA A 159 -9.65 14.85 13.35
CA ALA A 159 -9.82 16.24 12.92
C ALA A 159 -9.73 16.43 11.41
N LEU A 160 -10.41 17.45 10.92
CA LEU A 160 -10.46 17.86 9.52
C LEU A 160 -10.19 19.36 9.40
N TYR A 161 -9.34 19.73 8.45
CA TYR A 161 -9.05 21.12 8.09
C TYR A 161 -9.11 21.30 6.58
N ASP A 162 -9.85 22.31 6.14
CA ASP A 162 -9.82 22.83 4.78
C ASP A 162 -10.13 24.34 4.81
N ILE A 163 -9.59 25.09 3.86
CA ILE A 163 -9.93 26.49 3.65
C ILE A 163 -11.40 26.66 3.19
N ASP A 164 -11.95 25.65 2.53
CA ASP A 164 -13.38 25.49 2.26
C ASP A 164 -13.99 24.58 3.32
N ARG A 165 -14.60 25.17 4.35
CA ARG A 165 -15.33 24.44 5.40
C ARG A 165 -16.32 23.42 4.82
N GLY A 166 -16.98 23.75 3.70
CA GLY A 166 -17.92 22.86 3.04
C GLY A 166 -17.26 21.58 2.50
N ALA A 167 -15.98 21.61 2.17
CA ALA A 167 -15.21 20.43 1.80
C ALA A 167 -14.97 19.50 2.99
N ALA A 168 -14.60 20.04 4.15
CA ALA A 168 -14.47 19.27 5.37
C ALA A 168 -15.80 18.65 5.82
N GLU A 169 -16.90 19.41 5.76
CA GLU A 169 -18.25 18.94 6.11
C GLU A 169 -18.71 17.75 5.26
N ARG A 170 -18.31 17.69 3.98
CA ARG A 170 -18.68 16.58 3.08
C ARG A 170 -18.06 15.24 3.46
N ILE A 171 -16.89 15.25 4.09
CA ILE A 171 -16.13 14.02 4.43
C ILE A 171 -16.08 13.77 5.94
N ALA A 172 -16.75 14.60 6.74
CA ALA A 172 -16.80 14.47 8.18
C ALA A 172 -17.48 13.18 8.63
N THR A 173 -16.96 12.63 9.71
CA THR A 173 -17.57 11.51 10.46
C THR A 173 -18.19 12.05 11.75
N PRO A 174 -19.10 11.32 12.41
CA PRO A 174 -19.71 11.75 13.67
C PRO A 174 -18.70 12.07 14.79
N GLU A 175 -17.49 11.50 14.72
CA GLU A 175 -16.45 11.62 15.75
C GLU A 175 -15.38 12.66 15.39
N SER A 176 -15.31 13.12 14.13
CA SER A 176 -14.29 14.06 13.67
C SER A 176 -14.65 15.52 13.96
N VAL A 177 -13.68 16.29 14.43
CA VAL A 177 -13.80 17.73 14.64
C VAL A 177 -13.38 18.50 13.39
N ILE A 178 -14.20 19.43 12.92
CA ILE A 178 -13.82 20.33 11.83
C ILE A 178 -13.26 21.62 12.45
N THR A 179 -12.04 22.00 12.06
CA THR A 179 -11.43 23.29 12.43
C THR A 179 -11.06 24.10 11.18
N GLU A 180 -11.08 25.41 11.34
CA GLU A 180 -10.66 26.40 10.33
C GLU A 180 -9.23 26.90 10.59
N ASN A 181 -8.55 26.33 11.59
CA ASN A 181 -7.18 26.64 11.94
C ASN A 181 -6.31 25.38 11.88
N TYR A 182 -5.29 25.41 11.05
CA TYR A 182 -4.36 24.30 10.88
C TYR A 182 -3.57 23.99 12.17
N GLU A 183 -3.18 25.01 12.93
CA GLU A 183 -2.43 24.87 14.17
C GLU A 183 -3.27 24.15 15.24
N GLU A 184 -4.56 24.50 15.35
CA GLU A 184 -5.50 23.80 16.22
C GLU A 184 -5.66 22.33 15.83
N LEU A 185 -5.71 22.02 14.52
CA LEU A 185 -5.73 20.63 14.05
C LEU A 185 -4.51 19.87 14.55
N VAL A 186 -3.31 20.44 14.40
CA VAL A 186 -2.05 19.82 14.79
C VAL A 186 -1.99 19.56 16.30
N GLU A 187 -2.56 20.43 17.13
CA GLU A 187 -2.64 20.21 18.58
C GLU A 187 -3.55 19.03 18.97
N MET A 188 -4.61 18.77 18.20
CA MET A 188 -5.62 17.75 18.51
C MET A 188 -5.24 16.32 18.13
N VAL A 189 -4.22 16.12 17.30
CA VAL A 189 -3.94 14.83 16.62
C VAL A 189 -2.55 14.29 16.93
N ASP A 190 -2.34 13.00 16.66
CA ASP A 190 -1.03 12.33 16.77
C ASP A 190 -0.31 12.33 15.41
N ALA A 191 -1.07 12.29 14.33
CA ALA A 191 -0.56 12.28 12.96
C ALA A 191 -1.41 13.15 12.03
N VAL A 192 -0.82 13.66 10.96
CA VAL A 192 -1.52 14.37 9.89
C VAL A 192 -1.38 13.68 8.54
N TYR A 193 -2.47 13.64 7.78
CA TYR A 193 -2.49 13.34 6.36
C TYR A 193 -2.64 14.64 5.58
N ILE A 194 -1.64 15.00 4.79
CA ILE A 194 -1.58 16.26 4.03
C ILE A 194 -1.94 15.97 2.58
N ALA A 195 -3.07 16.53 2.12
CA ALA A 195 -3.62 16.39 0.77
C ALA A 195 -4.04 17.76 0.18
N THR A 196 -3.31 18.81 0.56
CA THR A 196 -3.45 20.16 0.01
C THR A 196 -2.79 20.26 -1.38
N PRO A 197 -2.87 21.41 -2.09
CA PRO A 197 -2.08 21.61 -3.30
C PRO A 197 -0.58 21.54 -3.04
N HIS A 198 0.20 21.03 -4.02
CA HIS A 198 1.64 20.72 -3.91
C HIS A 198 2.48 21.78 -3.20
N LEU A 199 2.26 23.07 -3.51
CA LEU A 199 3.03 24.17 -2.96
C LEU A 199 2.85 24.38 -1.46
N MET A 200 1.80 23.81 -0.86
CA MET A 200 1.49 23.94 0.57
C MET A 200 2.12 22.81 1.40
N HIS A 201 2.53 21.71 0.76
CA HIS A 201 2.98 20.51 1.46
C HIS A 201 4.17 20.78 2.38
N TYR A 202 5.21 21.48 1.89
CA TYR A 202 6.44 21.72 2.66
C TYR A 202 6.16 22.44 3.98
N ALA A 203 5.48 23.58 3.93
CA ALA A 203 5.21 24.39 5.13
C ALA A 203 4.35 23.65 6.15
N GLN A 204 3.35 22.90 5.68
CA GLN A 204 2.46 22.11 6.54
C GLN A 204 3.19 20.91 7.14
N ALA A 205 3.90 20.12 6.32
CA ALA A 205 4.67 18.98 6.80
C ALA A 205 5.71 19.43 7.84
N LYS A 206 6.47 20.49 7.54
CA LYS A 206 7.45 21.07 8.45
C LYS A 206 6.83 21.45 9.80
N TYR A 207 5.73 22.22 9.78
CA TYR A 207 5.05 22.63 11.00
C TYR A 207 4.58 21.43 11.83
N ALA A 208 3.95 20.43 11.22
CA ALA A 208 3.51 19.23 11.92
C ALA A 208 4.68 18.46 12.56
N LEU A 209 5.79 18.27 11.83
CA LEU A 209 6.99 17.58 12.32
C LEU A 209 7.62 18.33 13.50
N GLU A 210 7.75 19.65 13.41
CA GLU A 210 8.31 20.50 14.48
C GLU A 210 7.45 20.44 15.77
N HIS A 211 6.16 20.14 15.65
CA HIS A 211 5.22 19.95 16.76
C HIS A 211 5.07 18.47 17.18
N GLY A 212 5.98 17.60 16.72
CA GLY A 212 6.02 16.20 17.12
C GLY A 212 4.84 15.38 16.60
N ARG A 213 4.34 15.69 15.39
CA ARG A 213 3.30 14.89 14.72
C ARG A 213 3.90 14.06 13.60
N HIS A 214 3.40 12.82 13.48
CA HIS A 214 3.72 11.98 12.32
C HIS A 214 3.03 12.57 11.06
N VAL A 215 3.64 12.42 9.90
CA VAL A 215 3.15 13.00 8.64
C VAL A 215 3.08 11.93 7.54
N LEU A 216 1.90 11.80 6.94
CA LEU A 216 1.70 11.12 5.65
C LEU A 216 1.32 12.20 4.62
N CYS A 217 2.21 12.49 3.67
CA CYS A 217 2.02 13.59 2.73
C CYS A 217 1.76 13.08 1.31
N GLU A 218 0.72 13.58 0.64
CA GLU A 218 0.40 13.24 -0.75
C GLU A 218 1.56 13.47 -1.72
N THR A 219 1.57 12.70 -2.81
CA THR A 219 2.64 12.75 -3.81
C THR A 219 2.36 13.81 -4.88
N PRO A 220 3.39 14.55 -5.35
CA PRO A 220 4.73 14.63 -4.79
C PRO A 220 4.74 15.27 -3.40
N MET A 221 5.54 14.70 -2.49
CA MET A 221 5.68 15.26 -1.14
C MET A 221 6.10 16.72 -1.18
N VAL A 222 7.11 17.04 -2.00
CA VAL A 222 7.58 18.40 -2.28
C VAL A 222 8.21 18.44 -3.67
N LEU A 223 8.43 19.66 -4.19
CA LEU A 223 9.02 19.87 -5.52
C LEU A 223 10.53 20.17 -5.45
N SER A 224 11.09 20.32 -4.25
CA SER A 224 12.51 20.59 -4.02
C SER A 224 13.19 19.42 -3.30
N GLY A 225 14.36 19.01 -3.79
CA GLY A 225 15.17 18.01 -3.14
C GLY A 225 15.68 18.44 -1.76
N ASP A 226 15.99 19.73 -1.62
CA ASP A 226 16.48 20.32 -0.36
C ASP A 226 15.37 20.35 0.69
N GLU A 227 14.13 20.69 0.27
CA GLU A 227 12.95 20.63 1.13
C GLU A 227 12.68 19.20 1.59
N ALA A 228 12.78 18.22 0.69
CA ALA A 228 12.57 16.81 1.03
C ALA A 228 13.59 16.33 2.07
N GLU A 229 14.87 16.68 1.87
CA GLU A 229 15.96 16.34 2.78
C GLU A 229 15.77 16.99 4.16
N GLU A 230 15.35 18.25 4.21
CA GLU A 230 15.03 18.92 5.47
C GLU A 230 13.86 18.26 6.20
N LEU A 231 12.76 17.92 5.50
CA LEU A 231 11.61 17.28 6.13
C LEU A 231 11.97 15.91 6.73
N TYR A 232 12.76 15.10 6.01
CA TYR A 232 13.21 13.81 6.55
C TYR A 232 14.16 13.98 7.75
N ARG A 233 15.03 15.00 7.72
CA ARG A 233 15.89 15.33 8.87
C ARG A 233 15.07 15.77 10.08
N LEU A 234 14.07 16.64 9.89
CA LEU A 234 13.17 17.08 10.97
C LEU A 234 12.40 15.91 11.57
N ALA A 235 11.94 14.98 10.73
CA ALA A 235 11.26 13.77 11.21
C ALA A 235 12.16 12.93 12.13
N GLU A 236 13.45 12.78 11.78
CA GLU A 236 14.44 12.12 12.62
C GLU A 236 14.75 12.89 13.91
N GLU A 237 14.93 14.21 13.83
CA GLU A 237 15.22 15.08 14.98
C GLU A 237 14.09 15.08 16.02
N HIS A 238 12.83 14.97 15.58
CA HIS A 238 11.64 14.99 16.42
C HIS A 238 11.10 13.59 16.79
N ASP A 239 11.79 12.50 16.38
CA ASP A 239 11.38 11.10 16.61
C ASP A 239 9.95 10.80 16.10
N VAL A 240 9.61 11.34 14.93
CA VAL A 240 8.33 11.15 14.25
C VAL A 240 8.48 10.51 12.87
N VAL A 241 7.38 9.96 12.36
CA VAL A 241 7.36 9.22 11.09
C VAL A 241 6.95 10.17 9.99
N LEU A 242 7.72 10.23 8.91
CA LEU A 242 7.35 10.92 7.67
C LEU A 242 7.33 9.91 6.53
N LEU A 243 6.18 9.78 5.85
CA LEU A 243 6.04 9.00 4.63
C LEU A 243 5.41 9.85 3.50
N GLU A 244 5.89 9.64 2.28
CA GLU A 244 5.22 10.12 1.07
C GLU A 244 4.16 9.10 0.65
N ALA A 245 2.93 9.56 0.40
CA ALA A 245 1.75 8.77 0.06
C ALA A 245 1.70 8.45 -1.44
N ASN A 246 2.68 7.67 -1.90
CA ASN A 246 2.65 7.08 -3.24
C ASN A 246 2.03 5.69 -3.19
N LYS A 247 0.71 5.58 -3.38
CA LYS A 247 -0.05 4.31 -3.32
C LYS A 247 0.57 3.14 -4.08
N THR A 248 1.27 3.40 -5.19
CA THR A 248 1.93 2.36 -5.98
C THR A 248 3.09 1.73 -5.20
N ALA A 249 3.86 2.53 -4.46
CA ALA A 249 4.97 2.06 -3.64
C ALA A 249 4.51 1.08 -2.54
N TYR A 250 3.29 1.24 -2.05
CA TYR A 250 2.72 0.40 -0.99
C TYR A 250 1.85 -0.76 -1.52
N SER A 251 1.56 -0.80 -2.83
CA SER A 251 0.82 -1.90 -3.45
C SER A 251 1.53 -3.26 -3.28
N PRO A 252 0.85 -4.31 -2.80
CA PRO A 252 1.44 -5.64 -2.68
C PRO A 252 2.01 -6.18 -4.00
N ALA A 253 1.29 -6.00 -5.10
CA ALA A 253 1.69 -6.50 -6.42
C ALA A 253 2.95 -5.80 -6.93
N PHE A 254 3.01 -4.47 -6.80
CA PHE A 254 4.18 -3.68 -7.17
C PHE A 254 5.41 -4.10 -6.36
N ASN A 255 5.23 -4.28 -5.05
CA ASN A 255 6.31 -4.74 -4.18
C ASN A 255 6.84 -6.13 -4.55
N HIS A 256 5.97 -7.06 -4.94
CA HIS A 256 6.39 -8.37 -5.40
C HIS A 256 7.13 -8.28 -6.75
N LEU A 257 6.62 -7.48 -7.70
CA LEU A 257 7.30 -7.19 -8.96
C LEU A 257 8.73 -6.70 -8.73
N ILE A 258 8.91 -5.69 -7.87
CA ILE A 258 10.24 -5.16 -7.53
C ILE A 258 11.14 -6.23 -6.91
N THR A 259 10.60 -7.08 -6.04
CA THR A 259 11.35 -8.18 -5.40
C THR A 259 11.80 -9.25 -6.40
N LEU A 260 10.91 -9.65 -7.32
CA LEU A 260 11.23 -10.62 -8.38
C LEU A 260 12.31 -10.08 -9.31
N ILE A 261 12.24 -8.81 -9.69
CA ILE A 261 13.26 -8.20 -10.55
C ILE A 261 14.60 -8.10 -9.82
N LYS A 262 14.62 -7.63 -8.56
CA LYS A 262 15.85 -7.51 -7.76
C LYS A 262 16.53 -8.85 -7.45
N SER A 263 15.78 -9.96 -7.45
CA SER A 263 16.37 -11.30 -7.30
C SER A 263 17.01 -11.85 -8.59
N GLY A 264 16.95 -11.09 -9.69
CA GLY A 264 17.66 -11.42 -10.93
C GLY A 264 16.92 -12.37 -11.86
N LEU A 265 15.60 -12.56 -11.69
CA LEU A 265 14.78 -13.42 -12.55
C LEU A 265 14.90 -13.04 -14.03
N ILE A 266 14.95 -11.75 -14.34
CA ILE A 266 15.10 -11.23 -15.71
C ILE A 266 16.55 -10.89 -16.08
N GLY A 267 17.53 -11.28 -15.25
CA GLY A 267 18.93 -10.90 -15.42
C GLY A 267 19.22 -9.48 -14.93
N ASP A 268 20.25 -8.85 -15.50
CA ASP A 268 20.62 -7.47 -15.17
C ASP A 268 19.62 -6.52 -15.85
N VAL A 269 19.08 -5.55 -15.10
CA VAL A 269 18.18 -4.53 -15.66
C VAL A 269 19.00 -3.57 -16.52
N VAL A 270 18.65 -3.46 -17.80
CA VAL A 270 19.34 -2.60 -18.78
C VAL A 270 18.46 -1.44 -19.26
N GLY A 271 17.15 -1.52 -19.06
CA GLY A 271 16.26 -0.42 -19.37
C GLY A 271 14.91 -0.47 -18.67
N ILE A 272 14.32 0.70 -18.46
CA ILE A 272 12.99 0.86 -17.87
C ILE A 272 12.25 1.91 -18.69
N ASP A 273 11.08 1.56 -19.21
CA ASP A 273 10.18 2.50 -19.88
C ASP A 273 8.87 2.55 -19.11
N ALA A 274 8.52 3.71 -18.57
CA ALA A 274 7.32 3.90 -17.76
C ALA A 274 6.49 5.07 -18.29
N SER A 275 5.19 4.87 -18.49
CA SER A 275 4.33 5.94 -18.99
C SER A 275 3.05 6.09 -18.20
N GLU A 276 2.66 7.33 -17.96
CA GLU A 276 1.37 7.69 -17.39
C GLU A 276 0.77 8.84 -18.20
N SER A 277 -0.48 8.66 -18.61
CA SER A 277 -1.14 9.66 -19.43
C SER A 277 -2.64 9.67 -19.22
N LYS A 278 -3.18 10.88 -19.25
CA LYS A 278 -4.57 11.15 -18.94
C LYS A 278 -5.18 12.12 -19.94
N LEU A 279 -6.31 11.70 -20.50
CA LEU A 279 -7.22 12.61 -21.20
C LEU A 279 -8.25 13.11 -20.18
N TRP A 280 -8.45 14.41 -20.15
CA TRP A 280 -9.50 15.03 -19.37
C TRP A 280 -10.33 15.93 -20.30
N GLY A 281 -11.64 15.98 -20.06
CA GLY A 281 -12.51 16.95 -20.74
C GLY A 281 -12.26 18.37 -20.19
N GLU A 282 -12.50 19.39 -21.02
CA GLU A 282 -12.24 20.82 -20.71
C GLU A 282 -12.85 21.27 -19.37
N GLU A 283 -13.94 20.64 -18.92
CA GLU A 283 -14.63 21.01 -17.68
C GLU A 283 -13.91 20.58 -16.38
N ASN A 284 -12.90 19.71 -16.46
CA ASN A 284 -12.24 19.10 -15.30
C ASN A 284 -10.81 19.60 -15.02
N LEU A 285 -10.28 20.51 -15.84
CA LEU A 285 -8.87 20.89 -15.87
C LEU A 285 -8.65 22.33 -15.36
N ARG A 286 -8.76 22.56 -14.05
CA ARG A 286 -8.41 23.87 -13.49
C ARG A 286 -7.09 23.84 -12.75
N ARG A 287 -6.98 23.05 -11.67
CA ARG A 287 -5.77 23.05 -10.83
C ARG A 287 -4.56 22.42 -11.52
N GLU A 288 -4.75 21.29 -12.20
CA GLU A 288 -3.66 20.53 -12.82
C GLU A 288 -3.00 21.24 -14.01
N LEU A 289 -3.66 22.27 -14.57
CA LEU A 289 -3.11 23.15 -15.60
C LEU A 289 -2.86 24.58 -15.09
N ASP A 290 -2.99 24.83 -13.79
CA ASP A 290 -2.79 26.15 -13.21
C ASP A 290 -1.28 26.40 -12.97
N PRO A 291 -0.64 27.34 -13.70
CA PRO A 291 0.78 27.63 -13.51
C PRO A 291 1.09 28.19 -12.12
N THR A 292 0.10 28.76 -11.43
CA THR A 292 0.27 29.32 -10.08
C THR A 292 0.14 28.28 -8.97
N GLN A 293 -0.23 27.04 -9.30
CA GLN A 293 -0.41 25.93 -8.35
C GLN A 293 0.52 24.75 -8.66
N ALA A 294 1.63 25.01 -9.35
CA ALA A 294 2.53 23.97 -9.85
C ALA A 294 1.78 22.88 -10.64
N GLY A 295 0.88 23.31 -11.54
CA GLY A 295 0.26 22.42 -12.51
C GLY A 295 1.29 21.88 -13.52
N GLY A 296 0.89 20.84 -14.23
CA GLY A 296 1.70 20.23 -15.28
C GLY A 296 1.84 18.73 -15.16
N SER A 297 2.10 18.06 -16.29
CA SER A 297 2.17 16.61 -16.34
C SER A 297 3.28 16.04 -15.46
N LEU A 298 4.40 16.77 -15.30
CA LEU A 298 5.49 16.35 -14.43
C LEU A 298 5.13 16.39 -12.95
N TYR A 299 4.61 17.52 -12.46
CA TYR A 299 4.29 17.65 -11.02
C TYR A 299 3.09 16.78 -10.63
N GLU A 300 2.12 16.58 -11.53
CA GLU A 300 0.93 15.77 -11.24
C GLU A 300 1.16 14.26 -11.27
N MET A 301 2.09 13.78 -12.09
CA MET A 301 2.22 12.34 -12.37
C MET A 301 3.65 11.82 -12.30
N GLY A 302 4.68 12.67 -12.27
CA GLY A 302 6.08 12.29 -12.37
C GLY A 302 6.55 11.30 -11.30
N SER A 303 6.02 11.41 -10.08
CA SER A 303 6.34 10.51 -8.97
C SER A 303 6.01 9.05 -9.28
N TYR A 304 5.01 8.77 -10.12
CA TYR A 304 4.66 7.40 -10.47
C TYR A 304 5.74 6.79 -11.39
N PRO A 305 5.99 7.23 -12.65
CA PRO A 305 7.06 6.64 -13.47
C PRO A 305 8.47 6.68 -12.88
N LEU A 306 8.79 7.69 -12.09
CA LEU A 306 10.10 7.77 -11.43
C LEU A 306 10.28 6.71 -10.33
N LEU A 307 9.20 6.28 -9.67
CA LEU A 307 9.25 5.28 -8.61
C LEU A 307 9.94 3.96 -9.02
N PRO A 308 9.52 3.22 -10.07
CA PRO A 308 10.19 1.99 -10.47
C PRO A 308 11.61 2.24 -10.98
N ILE A 309 11.86 3.39 -11.63
CA ILE A 309 13.19 3.76 -12.13
C ILE A 309 14.18 3.87 -10.97
N ILE A 310 13.87 4.72 -9.98
CA ILE A 310 14.73 4.96 -8.82
C ILE A 310 14.82 3.70 -7.95
N LYS A 311 13.74 2.92 -7.81
CA LYS A 311 13.77 1.68 -7.02
C LYS A 311 14.71 0.61 -7.56
N LEU A 312 14.79 0.47 -8.88
CA LEU A 312 15.52 -0.62 -9.54
C LEU A 312 16.93 -0.21 -9.95
N LEU A 313 17.12 1.01 -10.42
CA LEU A 313 18.41 1.51 -10.90
C LEU A 313 19.16 2.35 -9.85
N GLY A 314 18.47 2.76 -8.78
CA GLY A 314 19.05 3.54 -7.69
C GLY A 314 18.96 5.05 -7.91
N THR A 315 19.58 5.81 -7.01
CA THR A 315 19.56 7.29 -7.01
C THR A 315 20.77 7.91 -7.71
N ASN A 316 21.78 7.11 -8.07
CA ASN A 316 23.03 7.57 -8.65
C ASN A 316 22.98 7.54 -10.18
N TYR A 317 22.10 8.34 -10.77
CA TYR A 317 22.09 8.57 -12.22
C TYR A 317 23.16 9.61 -12.62
N HIS A 318 23.67 9.51 -13.85
CA HIS A 318 24.65 10.46 -14.40
C HIS A 318 24.00 11.74 -14.90
N ASN A 319 22.88 11.60 -15.59
CA ASN A 319 22.16 12.70 -16.19
C ASN A 319 20.68 12.32 -16.40
N ILE A 320 19.82 13.33 -16.38
CA ILE A 320 18.47 13.28 -16.89
C ILE A 320 18.23 14.45 -17.84
N ASN A 321 17.75 14.15 -19.06
CA ASN A 321 17.28 15.14 -20.02
C ASN A 321 15.75 15.13 -20.05
N LEU A 322 15.14 16.32 -20.03
CA LEU A 322 13.69 16.52 -20.01
C LEU A 322 13.25 17.19 -21.30
N TYR A 323 12.32 16.58 -22.02
CA TYR A 323 11.76 17.09 -23.26
C TYR A 323 10.27 17.35 -23.05
N SER A 324 9.86 18.62 -23.08
CA SER A 324 8.52 19.00 -22.67
C SER A 324 7.82 19.89 -23.68
N ARG A 325 6.54 19.61 -23.90
CA ARG A 325 5.64 20.48 -24.64
C ARG A 325 4.80 21.27 -23.64
N LEU A 326 4.86 22.59 -23.73
CA LEU A 326 4.10 23.50 -22.89
C LEU A 326 2.79 23.92 -23.56
N ASN A 327 1.77 24.24 -22.78
CA ASN A 327 0.57 24.95 -23.24
C ASN A 327 0.83 26.47 -23.33
N GLY A 328 -0.20 27.24 -23.70
CA GLY A 328 -0.11 28.70 -23.82
C GLY A 328 0.21 29.43 -22.52
N ASP A 329 -0.02 28.80 -21.37
CA ASP A 329 0.22 29.35 -20.03
C ASP A 329 1.57 28.92 -19.44
N GLY A 330 2.40 28.20 -20.21
CA GLY A 330 3.73 27.75 -19.78
C GLY A 330 3.75 26.47 -18.94
N VAL A 331 2.62 25.76 -18.84
CA VAL A 331 2.48 24.50 -18.10
C VAL A 331 2.73 23.31 -19.03
N ASP A 332 3.48 22.29 -18.57
CA ASP A 332 3.76 21.12 -19.41
C ASP A 332 2.53 20.22 -19.55
N ILE A 333 2.12 19.99 -20.80
CA ILE A 333 1.05 19.03 -21.15
C ILE A 333 1.61 17.67 -21.57
N TYR A 334 2.91 17.62 -21.87
CA TYR A 334 3.63 16.40 -22.15
C TYR A 334 5.08 16.57 -21.74
N THR A 335 5.62 15.59 -21.02
CA THR A 335 7.03 15.55 -20.64
C THR A 335 7.58 14.15 -20.85
N ARG A 336 8.72 14.05 -21.55
CA ARG A 336 9.51 12.82 -21.66
C ARG A 336 10.87 13.02 -21.00
N GLY A 337 11.19 12.18 -20.02
CA GLY A 337 12.51 12.14 -19.41
C GLY A 337 13.34 10.97 -19.91
N ILE A 338 14.64 11.18 -20.11
CA ILE A 338 15.64 10.12 -20.37
C ILE A 338 16.68 10.18 -19.25
N VAL A 339 16.82 9.10 -18.49
CA VAL A 339 17.73 8.99 -17.34
C VAL A 339 18.86 8.02 -17.68
N LEU A 340 20.10 8.47 -17.56
CA LEU A 340 21.30 7.69 -17.85
C LEU A 340 21.95 7.16 -16.56
N TYR A 341 22.21 5.86 -16.51
CA TYR A 341 22.98 5.18 -15.46
C TYR A 341 24.23 4.53 -16.05
N ASP A 342 25.12 4.01 -15.21
CA ASP A 342 26.33 3.29 -15.64
C ASP A 342 26.07 2.13 -16.59
N ARG A 343 24.98 1.37 -16.36
CA ARG A 343 24.69 0.11 -17.06
C ARG A 343 23.25 0.02 -17.57
N ALA A 344 22.50 1.11 -17.51
CA ALA A 344 21.10 1.14 -17.90
C ALA A 344 20.68 2.52 -18.41
N VAL A 345 19.61 2.54 -19.22
CA VAL A 345 18.92 3.78 -19.61
C VAL A 345 17.45 3.61 -19.28
N ALA A 346 16.89 4.57 -18.57
CA ALA A 346 15.46 4.61 -18.31
C ALA A 346 14.80 5.76 -19.06
N SER A 347 13.53 5.60 -19.42
CA SER A 347 12.69 6.68 -19.90
C SER A 347 11.35 6.72 -19.19
N PHE A 348 10.83 7.93 -19.02
CA PHE A 348 9.45 8.11 -18.62
C PHE A 348 8.71 9.04 -19.57
N GLN A 349 7.40 8.84 -19.70
CA GLN A 349 6.51 9.65 -20.52
C GLN A 349 5.28 10.04 -19.72
N LEU A 350 5.00 11.34 -19.71
CA LEU A 350 3.88 11.95 -19.00
C LEU A 350 3.01 12.70 -20.00
N GLY A 351 1.69 12.54 -19.87
CA GLY A 351 0.74 13.20 -20.76
C GLY A 351 -0.47 13.72 -20.00
N LEU A 352 -0.66 15.03 -20.00
CA LEU A 352 -1.81 15.71 -19.44
C LEU A 352 -2.59 16.38 -20.59
N GLY A 353 -3.72 15.79 -20.97
CA GLY A 353 -4.39 16.12 -22.24
C GLY A 353 -3.76 15.45 -23.47
N VAL A 354 -2.79 14.56 -23.25
CA VAL A 354 -2.13 13.72 -24.28
C VAL A 354 -2.29 12.26 -23.87
N LYS A 355 -2.52 11.35 -24.83
CA LYS A 355 -2.67 9.91 -24.55
C LYS A 355 -1.52 9.08 -25.10
N THR A 356 -1.10 8.10 -24.31
CA THR A 356 -0.13 7.04 -24.64
C THR A 356 -0.67 5.68 -24.15
N GLU A 357 0.01 4.59 -24.53
CA GLU A 357 -0.32 3.22 -24.08
C GLU A 357 -0.33 3.10 -22.53
N GLY A 358 0.52 3.85 -21.83
CA GLY A 358 0.47 3.97 -20.36
C GLY A 358 0.97 2.74 -19.62
N ASN A 359 1.99 2.04 -20.13
CA ASN A 359 2.57 0.80 -19.59
C ASN A 359 3.87 1.04 -18.80
N LEU A 360 4.29 0.01 -18.05
CA LEU A 360 5.63 -0.12 -17.47
C LEU A 360 6.31 -1.36 -18.05
N VAL A 361 7.48 -1.17 -18.66
CA VAL A 361 8.34 -2.23 -19.22
C VAL A 361 9.69 -2.17 -18.54
N ILE A 362 10.16 -3.30 -18.03
CA ILE A 362 11.47 -3.43 -17.38
C ILE A 362 12.28 -4.47 -18.14
N SER A 363 13.24 -4.01 -18.92
CA SER A 363 14.08 -4.83 -19.79
C SER A 363 15.29 -5.37 -19.03
N GLY A 364 15.47 -6.68 -19.05
CA GLY A 364 16.63 -7.36 -18.47
C GLY A 364 17.37 -8.24 -19.47
N THR A 365 18.56 -8.71 -19.10
CA THR A 365 19.41 -9.52 -20.00
C THR A 365 18.91 -10.93 -20.28
N LYS A 366 17.94 -11.44 -19.52
CA LYS A 366 17.36 -12.79 -19.69
C LYS A 366 15.88 -12.76 -20.10
N GLY A 367 15.20 -11.65 -19.87
CA GLY A 367 13.77 -11.48 -20.09
C GLY A 367 13.35 -10.07 -19.73
N TYR A 368 12.04 -9.82 -19.67
CA TYR A 368 11.51 -8.52 -19.29
C TYR A 368 10.23 -8.65 -18.48
N ALA A 369 9.94 -7.63 -17.67
CA ALA A 369 8.65 -7.49 -17.01
C ALA A 369 7.75 -6.54 -17.82
N TYR A 370 6.48 -6.90 -17.97
CA TYR A 370 5.45 -6.08 -18.60
C TYR A 370 4.29 -5.85 -17.63
N VAL A 371 3.94 -4.59 -17.42
CA VAL A 371 2.79 -4.16 -16.61
C VAL A 371 1.91 -3.24 -17.46
N PRO A 372 0.70 -3.66 -17.83
CA PRO A 372 -0.20 -2.83 -18.64
C PRO A 372 -0.77 -1.66 -17.82
N SER A 373 -1.30 -0.66 -18.53
CA SER A 373 -2.05 0.43 -17.92
C SER A 373 -3.34 -0.07 -17.24
N PRO A 374 -3.73 0.45 -16.06
CA PRO A 374 -3.02 1.42 -15.23
C PRO A 374 -1.99 0.76 -14.30
N TRP A 375 -0.71 0.78 -14.67
CA TRP A 375 0.32 0.04 -13.92
C TRP A 375 0.57 0.59 -12.51
N TRP A 376 0.25 1.87 -12.26
CA TRP A 376 0.30 2.48 -10.91
C TRP A 376 -0.77 1.92 -9.96
N LYS A 377 -1.76 1.18 -10.47
CA LYS A 377 -2.68 0.33 -9.71
C LYS A 377 -2.35 -1.14 -9.99
N THR A 378 -1.11 -1.55 -9.73
CA THR A 378 -0.63 -2.87 -10.13
C THR A 378 -1.52 -3.97 -9.53
N ASP A 379 -2.27 -4.66 -10.39
CA ASP A 379 -3.07 -5.85 -10.09
C ASP A 379 -2.64 -7.05 -10.97
N TYR A 380 -1.84 -6.77 -12.00
CA TYR A 380 -1.37 -7.74 -12.97
C TYR A 380 0.00 -7.37 -13.50
N PHE A 381 0.88 -8.36 -13.64
CA PHE A 381 2.11 -8.22 -14.42
C PHE A 381 2.56 -9.56 -15.00
N GLU A 382 3.41 -9.48 -16.01
CA GLU A 382 3.99 -10.65 -16.67
C GLU A 382 5.51 -10.58 -16.63
N LEU A 383 6.17 -11.70 -16.32
CA LEU A 383 7.56 -11.92 -16.66
C LEU A 383 7.61 -12.70 -17.97
N ARG A 384 8.27 -12.14 -18.97
CA ARG A 384 8.35 -12.67 -20.33
C ARG A 384 9.79 -12.97 -20.72
N TYR A 385 9.97 -14.08 -21.41
CA TYR A 385 11.25 -14.59 -21.88
C TYR A 385 11.14 -14.92 -23.38
N GLU A 386 12.27 -15.17 -24.02
CA GLU A 386 12.30 -15.58 -25.44
C GLU A 386 11.52 -16.89 -25.66
N ASP A 387 11.75 -17.88 -24.80
CA ASP A 387 10.90 -19.08 -24.74
C ASP A 387 9.61 -18.74 -24.00
N GLN A 388 8.51 -18.64 -24.75
CA GLN A 388 7.19 -18.32 -24.22
C GLN A 388 6.69 -19.32 -23.17
N ASN A 389 7.21 -20.56 -23.15
CA ASN A 389 6.86 -21.55 -22.14
C ASN A 389 7.39 -21.18 -20.74
N LEU A 390 8.37 -20.27 -20.66
CA LEU A 390 8.91 -19.75 -19.40
C LEU A 390 8.15 -18.53 -18.89
N ASN A 391 7.22 -17.97 -19.68
CA ASN A 391 6.45 -16.79 -19.28
C ASN A 391 5.62 -17.08 -18.03
N LYS A 392 5.59 -16.12 -17.10
CA LYS A 392 4.80 -16.20 -15.87
C LYS A 392 3.91 -14.99 -15.74
N LYS A 393 2.63 -15.23 -15.47
CA LYS A 393 1.62 -14.21 -15.21
C LYS A 393 1.32 -14.19 -13.73
N TYR A 394 1.22 -13.00 -13.16
CA TYR A 394 0.93 -12.78 -11.76
C TYR A 394 -0.32 -11.91 -11.65
N PHE A 395 -1.27 -12.34 -10.83
CA PHE A 395 -2.53 -11.65 -10.59
C PHE A 395 -2.68 -11.37 -9.11
N TYR A 396 -3.13 -10.17 -8.79
CA TYR A 396 -3.36 -9.67 -7.44
C TYR A 396 -4.74 -9.07 -7.36
N LYS A 397 -5.38 -9.23 -6.21
CA LYS A 397 -6.58 -8.48 -5.90
C LYS A 397 -6.19 -7.03 -5.59
N TRP A 398 -6.75 -6.08 -6.33
CA TRP A 398 -6.63 -4.66 -6.02
C TRP A 398 -7.89 -4.18 -5.31
N ASP A 399 -7.76 -3.92 -4.02
CA ASP A 399 -8.86 -3.34 -3.26
C ASP A 399 -8.88 -1.81 -3.45
N GLU A 400 -9.78 -1.33 -4.33
CA GLU A 400 -9.92 0.11 -4.56
C GLU A 400 -10.33 0.86 -3.27
N PRO A 401 -9.78 2.08 -3.07
CA PRO A 401 -8.92 2.87 -3.96
C PRO A 401 -7.41 2.55 -3.87
N GLY A 402 -6.99 1.61 -3.00
CA GLY A 402 -5.58 1.25 -2.77
C GLY A 402 -4.85 2.09 -1.70
N LEU A 403 -5.49 3.14 -1.17
CA LEU A 403 -4.93 4.03 -0.15
C LEU A 403 -4.81 3.37 1.24
N ARG A 404 -5.50 2.23 1.46
CA ARG A 404 -5.35 1.49 2.71
C ARG A 404 -3.94 0.97 2.93
N TYR A 405 -3.20 0.64 1.88
CA TYR A 405 -1.87 0.03 2.03
C TYR A 405 -0.84 1.04 2.54
N GLU A 406 -0.89 2.29 2.06
CA GLU A 406 -0.03 3.37 2.55
C GLU A 406 -0.44 3.83 3.95
N LEU A 407 -1.74 3.96 4.23
CA LEU A 407 -2.24 4.30 5.56
C LEU A 407 -1.86 3.23 6.57
N GLN A 408 -2.00 1.96 6.22
CA GLN A 408 -1.61 0.85 7.08
C GLN A 408 -0.10 0.83 7.33
N GLU A 409 0.73 1.00 6.30
CA GLU A 409 2.19 1.05 6.46
C GLU A 409 2.61 2.22 7.36
N PHE A 410 1.95 3.38 7.22
CA PHE A 410 2.16 4.55 8.06
C PHE A 410 1.81 4.28 9.53
N VAL A 411 0.61 3.76 9.80
CA VAL A 411 0.19 3.37 11.16
C VAL A 411 1.13 2.30 11.74
N ALA A 412 1.52 1.32 10.94
CA ALA A 412 2.47 0.28 11.36
C ALA A 412 3.86 0.84 11.68
N CYS A 413 4.32 1.87 10.97
CA CYS A 413 5.55 2.59 11.32
C CYS A 413 5.43 3.23 12.70
N ILE A 414 4.33 3.92 12.97
CA ILE A 414 4.07 4.61 14.24
C ILE A 414 4.00 3.62 15.40
N VAL A 415 3.12 2.61 15.30
CA VAL A 415 2.87 1.63 16.36
C VAL A 415 4.13 0.83 16.70
N ASN A 416 4.94 0.48 15.69
CA ASN A 416 6.17 -0.29 15.89
C ASN A 416 7.43 0.57 16.09
N ARG A 417 7.29 1.90 16.25
CA ARG A 417 8.41 2.85 16.39
C ARG A 417 9.49 2.70 15.32
N ARG A 418 9.02 2.53 14.08
CA ARG A 418 9.87 2.42 12.90
C ARG A 418 9.79 3.72 12.12
N MET A 419 10.93 4.40 12.03
CA MET A 419 11.03 5.75 11.45
C MET A 419 10.89 5.81 9.92
N SER A 420 11.00 4.68 9.22
CA SER A 420 10.99 4.66 7.75
C SER A 420 10.41 3.38 7.16
N SER A 421 9.97 3.47 5.91
CA SER A 421 9.50 2.33 5.13
C SER A 421 10.50 1.86 4.08
N ALA A 422 10.66 0.54 3.96
CA ALA A 422 11.35 -0.06 2.82
C ALA A 422 10.50 0.02 1.52
N ARG A 423 9.19 0.29 1.64
CA ARG A 423 8.25 0.43 0.52
C ARG A 423 8.50 1.69 -0.28
N LEU A 424 8.85 2.80 0.38
CA LEU A 424 9.38 4.03 -0.22
C LEU A 424 10.39 4.64 0.76
N ARG A 425 11.67 4.60 0.39
CA ARG A 425 12.75 5.05 1.27
C ARG A 425 12.98 6.56 1.13
N PRO A 426 13.45 7.25 2.19
CA PRO A 426 13.73 8.68 2.13
C PRO A 426 14.62 9.08 0.94
N GLN A 427 15.70 8.34 0.67
CA GLN A 427 16.59 8.64 -0.44
C GLN A 427 15.91 8.54 -1.81
N GLU A 428 14.89 7.68 -1.94
CA GLU A 428 14.14 7.52 -3.18
C GLU A 428 13.19 8.71 -3.39
N SER A 429 12.47 9.12 -2.34
CA SER A 429 11.60 10.31 -2.37
C SER A 429 12.40 11.58 -2.63
N ILE A 430 13.55 11.77 -1.95
CA ILE A 430 14.47 12.89 -2.19
C ILE A 430 14.96 12.90 -3.65
N ALA A 431 15.32 11.76 -4.22
CA ALA A 431 15.76 11.69 -5.62
C ALA A 431 14.65 12.07 -6.61
N ILE A 432 13.41 11.68 -6.33
CA ILE A 432 12.25 12.07 -7.14
C ILE A 432 12.03 13.59 -7.04
N ALA A 433 12.06 14.16 -5.82
CA ALA A 433 11.94 15.59 -5.60
C ALA A 433 13.07 16.40 -6.27
N ARG A 434 14.31 15.90 -6.27
CA ARG A 434 15.43 16.52 -7.00
C ARG A 434 15.20 16.58 -8.51
N ILE A 435 14.57 15.56 -9.10
CA ILE A 435 14.20 15.58 -10.52
C ILE A 435 13.13 16.65 -10.80
N MET A 436 12.17 16.81 -9.89
CA MET A 436 11.16 17.87 -9.98
C MET A 436 11.79 19.26 -9.84
N GLN A 437 12.74 19.43 -8.92
CA GLN A 437 13.51 20.66 -8.73
C GLN A 437 14.31 21.02 -9.99
N GLN A 438 14.97 20.04 -10.60
CA GLN A 438 15.68 20.21 -11.87
C GLN A 438 14.73 20.69 -12.98
N PHE A 439 13.51 20.15 -13.05
CA PHE A 439 12.51 20.66 -13.98
C PHE A 439 12.10 22.10 -13.66
N THR A 440 11.89 22.45 -12.39
CA THR A 440 11.61 23.84 -11.96
C THR A 440 12.71 24.80 -12.42
N HIS A 441 13.97 24.39 -12.30
CA HIS A 441 15.13 25.20 -12.71
C HIS A 441 15.43 25.13 -14.22
N ARG A 442 14.68 24.33 -14.98
CA ARG A 442 14.94 24.05 -16.41
C ARG A 442 16.36 23.53 -16.69
N GLU A 443 16.93 22.74 -15.79
CA GLU A 443 18.24 22.11 -16.00
C GLU A 443 18.09 20.88 -16.92
N ASN A 444 18.91 20.82 -17.99
CA ASN A 444 18.77 19.82 -19.06
C ASN A 444 17.34 19.71 -19.62
N PHE A 445 16.65 20.85 -19.71
CA PHE A 445 15.29 20.98 -20.20
C PHE A 445 15.26 21.47 -21.65
N TYR A 446 14.45 20.82 -22.46
CA TYR A 446 14.28 21.10 -23.88
C TYR A 446 12.80 21.27 -24.18
N GLU A 447 12.42 22.49 -24.58
CA GLU A 447 11.05 22.80 -25.01
C GLU A 447 10.84 22.31 -26.45
N LEU A 448 9.70 21.65 -26.71
CA LEU A 448 9.34 21.02 -27.99
C LEU A 448 8.54 21.91 -28.94
#